data_AF-A0A9W7C5J5-F1
#
_entry.id   AF-A0A9W7C5J5-F1
#
_cell.length_a   1.000
_cell.length_b   1.000
_cell.length_c   1.000
_cell.angle_alpha   90.00
_cell.angle_beta   90.00
_cell.angle_gamma   90.00
#
_symmetry.space_group_name_H-M   'P 1'
#
loop_
_entity.id
_entity.type
_entity.pdbx_description
1 polymer ?
#
loop_
_entity_poly.entity_id
_entity_poly.type
_entity_poly.pdbx_seq_one_letter_code
_entity_poly.pdbx_strand_id
1 'polypeptide(L)'
;GGLTKEFAAVVSNRFMSDNLPSLLPGMASRITEAQRKMTHSNGTIFEAVVYEVSLMPEGDEAISEVALYLLSAFRGSGARDGSNVKGLLLEMGGKTKADEVEGRDKHDPRFVGTASLDGEEEKAEGRRKVEAEMEAARRLFDRMGIPY
;
A
#
# COMPACT_ATOMS: atom_id res chain seq x y z
N GLY A 1 12.18 -10.54 -7.70
CA GLY A 1 11.44 -9.27 -7.92
C GLY A 1 10.08 -9.23 -7.25
N GLY A 2 9.31 -10.32 -7.16
CA GLY A 2 7.98 -10.33 -6.53
C GLY A 2 7.99 -10.24 -4.99
N LEU A 3 8.95 -10.92 -4.33
CA LEU A 3 9.10 -10.88 -2.87
C LEU A 3 9.29 -9.45 -2.33
N THR A 4 10.11 -8.63 -2.98
CA THR A 4 10.37 -7.25 -2.57
C THR A 4 9.13 -6.36 -2.64
N LYS A 5 8.20 -6.67 -3.56
CA LYS A 5 7.00 -5.87 -3.82
C LYS A 5 5.84 -6.26 -2.90
N GLU A 6 5.68 -7.56 -2.63
CA GLU A 6 4.78 -8.04 -1.56
C GLU A 6 5.24 -7.50 -0.20
N PHE A 7 6.56 -7.49 0.06
CA PHE A 7 7.11 -6.87 1.26
C PHE A 7 6.73 -5.38 1.36
N ALA A 8 6.88 -4.60 0.29
CA ALA A 8 6.53 -3.18 0.29
C ALA A 8 5.04 -2.93 0.61
N ALA A 9 4.14 -3.78 0.12
CA ALA A 9 2.71 -3.67 0.43
C ALA A 9 2.39 -4.11 1.87
N VAL A 10 3.09 -5.12 2.38
CA VAL A 10 2.94 -5.61 3.76
C VAL A 10 3.46 -4.61 4.80
N VAL A 11 4.54 -3.89 4.49
CA VAL A 11 5.09 -2.86 5.38
C VAL A 11 4.43 -1.48 5.16
N SER A 12 3.32 -1.40 4.43
CA SER A 12 2.57 -0.15 4.32
C SER A 12 1.98 0.23 5.68
N ASN A 13 2.05 1.51 6.03
CA ASN A 13 1.52 2.03 7.29
C ASN A 13 0.05 1.69 7.51
N ARG A 14 -0.73 1.63 6.42
CA ARG A 14 -2.14 1.26 6.47
C ARG A 14 -2.30 -0.23 6.77
N PHE A 15 -1.60 -1.10 6.05
CA PHE A 15 -1.70 -2.54 6.28
C PHE A 15 -1.25 -2.93 7.69
N MET A 16 -0.15 -2.33 8.17
CA MET A 16 0.30 -2.49 9.55
C MET A 16 -0.72 -1.95 10.56
N SER A 17 -1.34 -0.79 10.31
CA SER A 17 -2.38 -0.23 11.17
C SER A 17 -3.60 -1.15 11.27
N ASP A 18 -4.03 -1.73 10.15
CA ASP A 18 -5.18 -2.63 10.09
C ASP A 18 -4.92 -3.95 10.84
N ASN A 19 -3.66 -4.40 10.90
CA ASN A 19 -3.26 -5.62 11.62
C ASN A 19 -2.75 -5.38 13.04
N LEU A 20 -2.52 -4.13 13.44
CA LEU A 20 -2.00 -3.76 14.76
C LEU A 20 -2.85 -4.32 15.92
N PRO A 21 -4.20 -4.41 15.84
CA PRO A 21 -5.00 -5.05 16.87
C PRO A 21 -4.71 -6.53 17.10
N SER A 22 -4.35 -7.25 16.03
CA SER A 22 -4.01 -8.67 16.11
C SER A 22 -2.60 -8.90 16.60
N LEU A 23 -1.66 -8.02 16.21
CA LEU A 23 -0.24 -8.12 16.60
C LEU A 23 0.00 -7.65 18.04
N LEU A 24 -0.70 -6.60 18.46
CA LEU A 24 -0.51 -5.96 19.76
C LEU A 24 -1.87 -5.75 20.46
N PRO A 25 -2.59 -6.83 20.83
CA PRO A 25 -3.94 -6.74 21.39
C PRO A 25 -3.99 -5.91 22.69
N GLY A 26 -2.91 -5.93 23.48
CA GLY A 26 -2.79 -5.12 24.70
C GLY A 26 -2.57 -3.63 24.46
N MET A 27 -2.00 -3.23 23.31
CA MET A 27 -1.89 -1.82 22.91
C MET A 27 -3.13 -1.34 22.18
N ALA A 28 -3.79 -2.19 21.39
CA ALA A 28 -4.97 -1.84 20.62
C ALA A 28 -6.14 -1.32 21.46
N SER A 29 -6.24 -1.78 22.71
CA SER A 29 -7.18 -1.30 23.73
C SER A 29 -6.79 0.03 24.37
N ARG A 30 -5.53 0.44 24.23
CA ARG A 30 -4.95 1.70 24.75
C ARG A 30 -4.80 2.79 23.69
N ILE A 31 -4.85 2.42 22.40
CA ILE A 31 -4.83 3.36 21.28
C ILE A 31 -6.24 3.95 21.11
N THR A 32 -6.35 5.25 21.36
CA THR A 32 -7.60 6.01 21.18
C THR A 32 -8.04 6.07 19.72
N GLU A 33 -9.32 6.29 19.45
CA GLU A 33 -9.84 6.42 18.07
C GLU A 33 -9.17 7.56 17.28
N ALA A 34 -8.73 8.62 17.98
CA ALA A 34 -7.95 9.71 17.42
C ALA A 34 -6.55 9.26 16.96
N GLN A 35 -5.89 8.37 17.70
CA GLN A 35 -4.59 7.80 17.34
C GLN A 35 -4.72 6.75 16.23
N ARG A 36 -5.83 6.00 16.16
CA ARG A 36 -6.12 5.09 15.04
C ARG A 36 -6.20 5.83 13.69
N LYS A 37 -6.65 7.08 13.68
CA LYS A 37 -6.71 7.94 12.49
C LYS A 37 -5.35 8.53 12.09
N MET A 38 -4.31 8.39 12.92
CA MET A 38 -2.94 8.83 12.61
C MET A 38 -2.13 7.66 12.05
N THR A 39 -2.43 7.26 10.82
CA THR A 39 -1.77 6.14 10.11
C THR A 39 -0.25 6.25 10.12
N HIS A 40 0.29 7.48 10.10
CA HIS A 40 1.73 7.73 10.20
C HIS A 40 2.32 7.38 11.58
N SER A 41 1.61 7.58 12.69
CA SER A 41 2.16 7.26 14.01
C SER A 41 2.17 5.76 14.29
N ASN A 42 1.26 5.01 13.68
CA ASN A 42 1.17 3.56 13.88
C ASN A 42 2.34 2.81 13.24
N GLY A 43 2.81 3.26 12.07
CA GLY A 43 4.02 2.74 11.45
C GLY A 43 5.24 2.92 12.34
N THR A 44 5.45 4.13 12.87
CA THR A 44 6.55 4.42 13.79
C THR A 44 6.46 3.64 15.10
N ILE A 45 5.26 3.41 15.64
CA ILE A 45 5.06 2.56 16.81
C ILE A 45 5.46 1.11 16.51
N PHE A 46 5.06 0.60 15.34
CA PHE A 46 5.40 -0.75 14.94
C PHE A 46 6.92 -0.92 14.75
N GLU A 47 7.58 0.04 14.10
CA GLU A 47 9.04 0.07 13.97
C GLU A 47 9.73 0.07 15.34
N ALA A 48 9.24 0.87 16.30
CA ALA A 48 9.78 0.90 17.65
C ALA A 48 9.61 -0.44 18.39
N VAL A 49 8.46 -1.10 18.22
CA VAL A 49 8.22 -2.43 18.81
C VAL A 49 9.13 -3.48 18.18
N VAL A 50 9.31 -3.48 16.85
CA VAL A 50 10.23 -4.38 16.16
C VAL A 50 11.67 -4.15 16.64
N TYR A 51 12.07 -2.89 16.84
CA TYR A 51 13.38 -2.56 17.39
C TYR A 51 13.56 -3.13 18.81
N GLU A 52 12.61 -2.92 19.71
CA GLU A 52 12.69 -3.46 21.08
C GLU A 52 12.76 -4.99 21.10
N VAL A 53 11.98 -5.67 20.24
CA VAL A 53 12.02 -7.14 20.12
C VAL A 53 13.37 -7.62 19.58
N SER A 54 13.99 -6.89 18.65
CA SER A 54 15.31 -7.24 18.10
C SER A 54 16.43 -7.24 19.15
N LEU A 55 16.23 -6.54 20.28
CA LEU A 55 17.18 -6.51 21.40
C LEU A 55 17.00 -7.69 22.36
N MET A 56 15.93 -8.48 22.22
CA MET A 56 15.64 -9.62 23.08
C MET A 56 16.33 -10.90 22.57
N PRO A 57 16.63 -11.88 23.45
CA PRO A 57 17.01 -13.22 23.02
C PRO A 57 15.94 -13.80 22.08
N GLU A 58 16.35 -14.39 20.96
CA GLU A 58 15.45 -14.95 19.92
C GLU A 58 14.59 -13.88 19.20
N GLY A 59 14.93 -12.59 19.33
CA GLY A 59 14.21 -11.48 18.70
C GLY A 59 14.07 -11.61 17.18
N ASP A 60 15.12 -12.08 16.50
CA ASP A 60 15.13 -12.27 15.05
C ASP A 60 14.11 -13.34 14.58
N GLU A 61 13.92 -14.39 15.38
CA GLU A 61 12.96 -15.47 15.10
C GLU A 61 11.53 -14.95 15.29
N ALA A 62 11.27 -14.23 16.38
CA ALA A 62 9.98 -13.59 16.63
C ALA A 62 9.60 -12.57 15.54
N ILE A 63 10.56 -11.75 15.08
CA ILE A 63 10.35 -10.79 13.98
C ILE A 63 10.04 -11.53 12.68
N SER A 64 10.73 -12.64 12.41
CA SER A 64 10.50 -13.45 11.23
C SER A 64 9.09 -14.06 11.22
N GLU A 65 8.60 -14.56 12.35
CA GLU A 65 7.22 -15.06 12.46
C GLU A 65 6.18 -13.96 12.24
N VAL A 66 6.40 -12.75 12.76
CA VAL A 66 5.52 -11.60 12.51
C VAL A 66 5.50 -11.23 11.03
N ALA A 67 6.66 -11.22 10.36
CA ALA A 67 6.73 -10.96 8.93
C ALA A 67 5.97 -12.01 8.11
N LEU A 68 6.09 -13.29 8.48
CA LEU A 68 5.34 -14.39 7.84
C LEU A 68 3.83 -14.27 8.07
N TYR A 69 3.41 -13.92 9.30
CA TYR A 69 2.00 -13.65 9.61
C TYR A 69 1.46 -12.52 8.73
N LEU A 70 2.17 -11.40 8.64
CA LEU A 70 1.74 -10.25 7.86
C LEU A 70 1.66 -10.56 6.36
N LEU A 71 2.61 -11.32 5.82
CA LEU A 71 2.56 -11.83 4.44
C LEU A 71 1.35 -12.75 4.21
N SER A 72 1.07 -13.64 5.15
CA SER A 72 -0.09 -14.53 5.09
C SER A 72 -1.40 -13.75 5.17
N ALA A 73 -1.49 -12.77 6.07
CA ALA A 73 -2.64 -11.90 6.21
C ALA A 73 -2.89 -11.08 4.93
N PHE A 74 -1.83 -10.57 4.30
CA PHE A 74 -1.93 -9.81 3.05
C PHE A 74 -2.42 -10.68 1.89
N ARG A 75 -1.95 -11.92 1.81
CA ARG A 75 -2.40 -12.90 0.81
C ARG A 75 -3.83 -13.40 1.08
N GLY A 76 -4.25 -13.47 2.34
CA GLY A 76 -5.57 -13.95 2.76
C GLY A 76 -6.67 -12.89 2.80
N SER A 77 -6.33 -11.61 2.96
CA SER A 77 -7.29 -10.51 3.14
C SER A 77 -8.02 -10.09 1.86
N GLY A 78 -7.69 -10.68 0.70
CA GLY A 78 -8.37 -10.35 -0.54
C GLY A 78 -8.26 -8.87 -0.87
N ALA A 79 -7.03 -8.32 -0.87
CA ALA A 79 -6.68 -7.07 -1.55
C ALA A 79 -7.00 -7.22 -3.05
N ARG A 80 -8.30 -7.19 -3.36
CA ARG A 80 -8.93 -7.41 -4.66
C ARG A 80 -10.04 -6.40 -4.93
N ASP A 81 -10.34 -5.53 -3.97
CA ASP A 81 -11.46 -4.61 -4.11
C ASP A 81 -11.13 -3.48 -5.10
N GLY A 82 -9.86 -3.32 -5.52
CA GLY A 82 -9.42 -2.46 -6.61
C GLY A 82 -9.79 -0.98 -6.48
N SER A 83 -10.47 -0.59 -5.39
CA SER A 83 -11.09 0.70 -5.15
C SER A 83 -10.08 1.71 -4.58
N ASN A 84 -8.97 1.21 -4.00
CA ASN A 84 -7.91 2.02 -3.43
C ASN A 84 -6.51 1.75 -4.03
N VAL A 85 -6.47 1.35 -5.30
CA VAL A 85 -5.19 1.09 -6.01
C VAL A 85 -4.25 2.29 -6.00
N LYS A 86 -4.80 3.48 -6.23
CA LYS A 86 -4.00 4.72 -6.22
C LYS A 86 -3.41 4.97 -4.83
N GLY A 87 -4.20 4.76 -3.77
CA GLY A 87 -3.72 4.92 -2.39
C GLY A 87 -2.59 3.95 -2.07
N LEU A 88 -2.76 2.67 -2.42
CA LEU A 88 -1.72 1.64 -2.25
C LEU A 88 -0.43 2.01 -2.99
N LEU A 89 -0.53 2.48 -4.23
CA LEU A 89 0.65 2.89 -5.02
C LEU A 89 1.43 4.03 -4.34
N LEU A 90 0.73 5.03 -3.82
CA LEU A 90 1.36 6.15 -3.11
C LEU A 90 2.00 5.71 -1.79
N GLU A 91 1.37 4.78 -1.06
CA GLU A 91 1.92 4.21 0.17
C GLU A 91 3.20 3.42 -0.08
N MET A 92 3.30 2.75 -1.23
CA MET A 92 4.51 2.04 -1.67
C MET A 92 5.62 2.98 -2.18
N GLY A 93 5.44 4.31 -2.08
CA GLY A 93 6.40 5.30 -2.58
C GLY A 93 6.30 5.56 -4.09
N GLY A 94 5.26 5.04 -4.74
CA GLY A 94 4.96 5.28 -6.14
C GLY A 94 4.41 6.68 -6.40
N LYS A 95 4.25 7.01 -7.68
CA LYS A 95 3.75 8.31 -8.14
C LYS A 95 2.65 8.11 -9.18
N THR A 96 1.70 9.04 -9.21
CA THR A 96 0.69 9.11 -10.27
C THR A 96 0.56 10.52 -10.80
N LYS A 97 0.30 10.67 -12.09
CA LYS A 97 -0.17 11.93 -12.68
C LYS A 97 -1.25 11.65 -13.73
N ALA A 98 -2.06 12.65 -14.06
CA ALA A 98 -2.92 12.60 -15.23
C ALA A 98 -2.87 13.92 -16.02
N ASP A 99 -2.62 13.79 -17.31
CA ASP A 99 -2.59 14.88 -18.28
C ASP A 99 -3.82 14.79 -19.20
N GLU A 100 -4.37 15.92 -19.62
CA GLU A 100 -5.48 15.97 -20.57
C GLU A 100 -4.96 15.74 -22.00
N VAL A 101 -5.69 14.97 -22.80
CA VAL A 101 -5.33 14.71 -24.20
C VAL A 101 -5.76 15.90 -25.06
N GLU A 102 -4.80 16.67 -25.55
CA GLU A 102 -5.05 17.81 -26.44
C GLU A 102 -5.72 17.38 -27.76
N GLY A 103 -6.56 18.27 -28.32
CA GLY A 103 -7.22 18.06 -29.62
C GLY A 103 -8.50 17.22 -29.58
N ARG A 104 -9.00 16.87 -28.39
CA ARG A 104 -10.29 16.19 -28.22
C ARG A 104 -11.45 17.19 -28.08
N ASP A 105 -12.66 16.72 -28.39
CA ASP A 105 -13.90 17.49 -28.22
C ASP A 105 -14.09 17.85 -26.74
N LYS A 106 -14.43 19.12 -26.46
CA LYS A 106 -14.71 19.60 -25.10
C LYS A 106 -15.88 18.85 -24.43
N HIS A 107 -16.72 18.19 -25.21
CA HIS A 107 -17.84 17.40 -24.72
C HIS A 107 -17.48 15.92 -24.42
N ASP A 108 -16.30 15.43 -24.83
CA ASP A 108 -15.76 14.10 -24.46
C ASP A 108 -14.29 14.20 -24.04
N PRO A 109 -14.00 14.82 -22.87
CA PRO A 109 -12.62 14.96 -22.40
C PRO A 109 -11.99 13.59 -22.12
N ARG A 110 -10.72 13.47 -22.48
CA ARG A 110 -9.90 12.27 -22.24
C ARG A 110 -8.64 12.66 -21.50
N PHE A 111 -8.23 11.79 -20.58
CA PHE A 111 -7.04 11.97 -19.76
C PHE A 111 -6.15 10.75 -19.89
N VAL A 112 -4.83 10.96 -19.95
CA VAL A 112 -3.82 9.91 -19.85
C VAL A 112 -3.24 9.96 -18.46
N GLY A 113 -3.52 8.93 -17.67
CA GLY A 113 -2.89 8.69 -16.38
C GLY A 113 -1.57 7.96 -16.57
N THR A 114 -0.57 8.34 -15.79
CA THR A 114 0.72 7.66 -15.67
C THR A 114 0.90 7.24 -14.22
N ALA A 115 1.29 6.00 -13.98
CA ALA A 115 1.66 5.47 -12.68
C ALA A 115 3.10 4.96 -12.72
N SER A 116 3.90 5.20 -11.67
CA SER A 116 5.26 4.68 -11.57
C SER A 116 5.63 4.21 -10.17
N LEU A 117 6.43 3.14 -10.11
CA LEU A 117 6.95 2.52 -8.89
C LEU A 117 8.24 1.76 -9.22
N ASP A 118 9.30 1.95 -8.43
CA ASP A 118 10.60 1.26 -8.59
C ASP A 118 11.20 1.33 -10.01
N GLY A 119 10.97 2.44 -10.72
CA GLY A 119 11.45 2.64 -12.10
C GLY A 119 10.59 1.99 -13.18
N GLU A 120 9.56 1.21 -12.82
CA GLU A 120 8.51 0.77 -13.75
C GLU A 120 7.47 1.87 -13.93
N GLU A 121 6.92 1.97 -15.13
CA GLU A 121 5.89 2.95 -15.48
C GLU A 121 4.81 2.30 -16.36
N GLU A 122 3.56 2.63 -16.09
CA GLU A 122 2.41 2.26 -16.91
C GLU A 122 1.48 3.45 -17.16
N LYS A 123 0.74 3.37 -18.26
CA LYS A 123 -0.21 4.42 -18.68
C LYS A 123 -1.58 3.85 -18.99
N ALA A 124 -2.61 4.65 -18.71
CA ALA A 124 -3.98 4.33 -19.08
C ALA A 124 -4.77 5.59 -19.43
N GLU A 125 -5.77 5.43 -20.30
CA GLU A 125 -6.71 6.50 -20.63
C GLU A 125 -7.99 6.37 -19.82
N GLY A 126 -8.55 7.50 -19.42
CA GLY A 126 -9.84 7.60 -18.73
C GLY A 126 -10.65 8.81 -19.19
N ARG A 127 -11.95 8.83 -18.86
CA ARG A 127 -12.81 10.00 -19.10
C ARG A 127 -12.68 11.04 -17.99
N ARG A 128 -12.07 10.66 -16.87
CA ARG A 128 -11.74 11.53 -15.73
C ARG A 128 -10.29 11.32 -15.33
N LYS A 129 -9.63 12.36 -14.79
CA LYS A 129 -8.26 12.27 -14.27
C LYS A 129 -8.09 11.12 -13.29
N VAL A 130 -8.99 11.03 -12.30
CA VAL A 130 -8.93 9.99 -11.26
C VAL A 130 -9.06 8.58 -11.85
N GLU A 131 -9.93 8.40 -12.83
CA GLU A 131 -10.13 7.11 -13.52
C GLU A 131 -8.85 6.71 -14.26
N ALA A 132 -8.24 7.63 -14.99
CA ALA A 132 -7.01 7.38 -15.74
C ALA A 132 -5.84 7.02 -14.81
N GLU A 133 -5.69 7.71 -13.68
CA GLU A 133 -4.66 7.40 -12.66
C GLU A 133 -4.89 6.04 -12.01
N MET A 134 -6.13 5.71 -11.64
CA MET A 134 -6.45 4.42 -11.03
C MET A 134 -6.19 3.28 -12.00
N GLU A 135 -6.61 3.42 -13.26
CA GLU A 135 -6.39 2.39 -14.28
C GLU A 135 -4.90 2.23 -14.62
N ALA A 136 -4.12 3.32 -14.67
CA ALA A 136 -2.68 3.25 -14.87
C ALA A 136 -2.00 2.50 -13.71
N ALA A 137 -2.41 2.77 -12.47
CA ALA A 137 -1.89 2.10 -11.30
C ALA A 137 -2.30 0.61 -11.23
N ARG A 138 -3.51 0.25 -11.68
CA ARG A 138 -3.95 -1.16 -11.81
C ARG A 138 -3.04 -1.93 -12.77
N ARG A 139 -2.84 -1.38 -13.96
CA ARG A 139 -1.97 -1.98 -14.98
C ARG A 139 -0.54 -2.13 -14.49
N LEU A 140 -0.04 -1.10 -13.79
CA LEU A 140 1.27 -1.17 -13.16
C LEU A 140 1.37 -2.35 -12.19
N PHE A 141 0.39 -2.49 -11.31
CA PHE A 141 0.36 -3.60 -10.36
C PHE A 141 0.18 -4.97 -11.00
N ASP A 142 -0.72 -5.12 -11.98
CA ASP A 142 -0.89 -6.36 -12.74
C ASP A 142 0.43 -6.78 -13.41
N ARG A 143 1.10 -5.83 -14.08
CA ARG A 143 2.41 -6.05 -14.72
C ARG A 143 3.49 -6.41 -13.69
N MET A 144 3.46 -5.78 -12.52
CA MET A 144 4.44 -6.01 -11.47
C MET A 144 4.15 -7.27 -10.63
N GLY A 145 2.98 -7.90 -10.81
CA GLY A 145 2.51 -9.05 -10.02
C GLY A 145 2.14 -8.68 -8.58
N ILE A 146 1.72 -7.44 -8.35
CA ILE A 146 1.31 -6.93 -7.03
C ILE A 146 -0.22 -7.08 -6.90
N PRO A 147 -0.75 -7.76 -5.89
CA PRO A 147 -2.19 -7.82 -5.65
C PRO A 147 -2.72 -6.51 -5.04
N TYR A 148 -3.96 -6.11 -5.39
CA TYR A 148 -4.56 -4.82 -5.01
C TYR A 148 -6.09 -4.80 -4.94
#